data_AF-A0A1E3LLT6-F1
#
_entry.id   AF-A0A1E3LLT6-F1
#
_cell.length_a   1.000
_cell.length_b   1.000
_cell.length_c   1.000
_cell.angle_alpha   90.00
_cell.angle_beta   90.00
_cell.angle_gamma   90.00
#
_symmetry.space_group_name_H-M   'P 1'
#
loop_
_entity.id
_entity.type
_entity.pdbx_description
1 polymer ?
#
loop_
_entity_poly.entity_id
_entity_poly.type
_entity_poly.pdbx_seq_one_letter_code
_entity_poly.pdbx_strand_id
1 'polypeptide(L)'
;MNSLAAHAATSPLSNDDLSGALEDISHLEEEIKQLMQEMMVLLQRALSNSSDEGGPSAVGGAGAPQTRLAMPAGNDDVDAGGDGDVDDGSDVDGSGDVDDDSDVDDTDDDSDVDDTPDTSATSGTKGAGDDGSRGAAGLSGKASTRALSEDESRGMAKSLVKYFMDKLDIPQHAAEGMVASLYHESAGLNANISQGETDHFRGLDGAFHADDNRSGFGLGQWSGTRLEGLKALASKTGNDVGSPLNAAEFIVQEMKGPYSSTLSALRNTKSAQDATEVFTRMYEQPSDPQMASRLADLRFVQA
;
A
#
# COMPACT_ATOMS: atom_id res chain seq x y z
N MET A 1 -8.85 -13.72 -69.18
CA MET A 1 -10.13 -12.99 -69.12
C MET A 1 -10.94 -13.56 -67.96
N ASN A 2 -11.33 -12.66 -67.05
CA ASN A 2 -12.31 -12.72 -65.97
C ASN A 2 -12.18 -13.68 -64.77
N SER A 3 -11.74 -13.03 -63.68
CA SER A 3 -12.07 -13.23 -62.26
C SER A 3 -13.56 -13.09 -61.98
N LEU A 4 -14.07 -13.84 -60.99
CA LEU A 4 -15.25 -13.46 -60.18
C LEU A 4 -15.05 -13.97 -58.74
N ALA A 5 -14.83 -13.00 -57.85
CA ALA A 5 -14.68 -13.16 -56.42
C ALA A 5 -16.04 -13.21 -55.70
N ALA A 6 -16.11 -13.98 -54.63
CA ALA A 6 -17.22 -13.99 -53.68
C ALA A 6 -17.21 -12.72 -52.81
N HIS A 7 -18.38 -12.12 -52.62
CA HIS A 7 -18.62 -11.09 -51.61
C HIS A 7 -19.71 -11.60 -50.67
N ALA A 8 -19.32 -11.88 -49.42
CA ALA A 8 -20.23 -12.06 -48.31
C ALA A 8 -20.50 -10.68 -47.69
N ALA A 9 -21.75 -10.23 -47.75
CA ALA A 9 -22.20 -9.03 -47.07
C ALA A 9 -22.59 -9.38 -45.62
N THR A 10 -21.85 -8.86 -44.66
CA THR A 10 -22.26 -8.80 -43.26
C THR A 10 -23.32 -7.70 -43.10
N SER A 11 -24.45 -8.05 -42.49
CA SER A 11 -25.50 -7.07 -42.15
C SER A 11 -25.06 -6.23 -40.94
N PRO A 12 -25.30 -4.92 -40.92
CA PRO A 12 -25.02 -4.09 -39.75
C PRO A 12 -26.02 -4.44 -38.62
N LEU A 13 -25.50 -4.55 -37.40
CA LEU A 13 -26.30 -4.60 -36.17
C LEU A 13 -27.22 -3.38 -36.12
N SER A 14 -28.50 -3.60 -35.89
CA SER A 14 -29.51 -2.54 -35.84
C SER A 14 -29.43 -1.81 -34.49
N ASN A 15 -29.53 -0.48 -34.52
CA ASN A 15 -29.46 0.38 -33.33
C ASN A 15 -30.52 0.09 -32.26
N ASP A 16 -31.55 -0.69 -32.60
CA ASP A 16 -32.63 -1.06 -31.68
C ASP A 16 -32.15 -2.02 -30.57
N ASP A 17 -31.18 -2.91 -30.83
CA ASP A 17 -30.65 -3.87 -29.84
C ASP A 17 -29.77 -3.24 -28.75
N LEU A 18 -29.26 -2.02 -28.96
CA LEU A 18 -28.45 -1.28 -27.96
C LEU A 18 -29.32 -0.47 -26.98
N SER A 19 -30.57 -0.17 -27.35
CA SER A 19 -31.47 0.62 -26.52
C SER A 19 -32.03 -0.18 -25.34
N GLY A 20 -32.36 -1.47 -25.55
CA GLY A 20 -32.84 -2.35 -24.48
C GLY A 20 -31.80 -2.64 -23.40
N ALA A 21 -30.52 -2.79 -23.78
CA ALA A 21 -29.43 -3.01 -22.83
C ALA A 21 -29.14 -1.77 -21.94
N LEU A 22 -29.47 -0.57 -22.42
CA LEU A 22 -29.32 0.67 -21.64
C LEU A 22 -30.49 0.90 -20.67
N GLU A 23 -31.70 0.46 -21.03
CA GLU A 23 -32.85 0.49 -20.11
C GLU A 23 -32.64 -0.48 -18.93
N ASP A 24 -32.09 -1.67 -19.17
CA ASP A 24 -31.78 -2.65 -18.12
C ASP A 24 -30.72 -2.15 -17.11
N ILE A 25 -29.71 -1.39 -17.57
CA ILE A 25 -28.70 -0.79 -16.68
C ILE A 25 -29.30 0.30 -15.80
N SER A 26 -30.18 1.13 -16.36
CA SER A 26 -30.86 2.18 -15.60
C SER A 26 -31.79 1.62 -14.52
N HIS A 27 -32.42 0.47 -14.79
CA HIS A 27 -33.25 -0.22 -13.81
C HIS A 27 -32.41 -0.81 -12.67
N LEU A 28 -31.25 -1.38 -12.98
CA LEU A 28 -30.31 -1.92 -12.00
C LEU A 28 -29.74 -0.82 -11.07
N GLU A 29 -29.47 0.37 -11.61
CA GLU A 29 -28.99 1.51 -10.80
C GLU A 29 -30.05 1.98 -9.78
N GLU A 30 -31.33 1.98 -10.15
CA GLU A 30 -32.41 2.32 -9.23
C GLU A 30 -32.64 1.24 -8.18
N GLU A 31 -32.53 -0.05 -8.54
CA GLU A 31 -32.60 -1.15 -7.57
C GLU A 31 -31.45 -1.09 -6.54
N ILE A 32 -30.23 -0.76 -6.96
CA ILE A 32 -29.08 -0.60 -6.05
C ILE A 32 -29.29 0.59 -5.11
N LYS A 33 -29.80 1.73 -5.60
CA LYS A 33 -30.12 2.90 -4.76
C LYS A 33 -31.22 2.59 -3.76
N GLN A 34 -32.26 1.87 -4.19
CA GLN A 34 -33.36 1.41 -3.34
C GLN A 34 -32.83 0.50 -2.22
N LEU A 35 -31.98 -0.47 -2.55
CA LEU A 35 -31.39 -1.39 -1.58
C LEU A 35 -30.49 -0.65 -0.56
N MET A 36 -29.70 0.32 -1.02
CA MET A 36 -28.89 1.16 -0.14
C MET A 36 -29.74 2.02 0.81
N GLN A 37 -30.85 2.58 0.34
CA GLN A 37 -31.78 3.34 1.18
C GLN A 37 -32.49 2.44 2.20
N GLU A 38 -32.94 1.25 1.81
CA GLU A 38 -33.55 0.29 2.73
C GLU A 38 -32.56 -0.18 3.81
N MET A 39 -31.30 -0.41 3.43
CA MET A 39 -30.24 -0.75 4.39
C MET A 39 -29.94 0.41 5.34
N MET A 40 -29.95 1.66 4.87
CA MET A 40 -29.78 2.85 5.72
C MET A 40 -30.93 3.02 6.72
N VAL A 41 -32.16 2.74 6.31
CA VAL A 41 -33.34 2.76 7.19
C VAL A 41 -33.27 1.64 8.23
N LEU A 42 -32.83 0.44 7.86
CA LEU A 42 -32.59 -0.67 8.78
C LEU A 42 -31.51 -0.33 9.82
N LEU A 43 -30.42 0.32 9.40
CA LEU A 43 -29.35 0.77 10.29
C LEU A 43 -29.83 1.86 11.25
N GLN A 44 -30.56 2.86 10.76
CA GLN A 44 -31.16 3.91 11.59
C GLN A 44 -32.16 3.34 12.58
N ARG A 45 -32.94 2.32 12.18
CA ARG A 45 -33.90 1.64 13.07
C ARG A 45 -33.21 0.79 14.14
N ALA A 46 -32.10 0.14 13.80
CA ALA A 46 -31.28 -0.60 14.76
C ALA A 46 -30.60 0.34 15.78
N LEU A 47 -30.15 1.52 15.34
CA LEU A 47 -29.58 2.56 16.20
C LEU A 47 -30.64 3.29 17.04
N SER A 48 -31.86 3.42 16.54
CA SER A 48 -32.97 4.06 17.28
C SER A 48 -33.58 3.13 18.34
N ASN A 49 -33.42 1.81 18.20
CA ASN A 49 -33.91 0.82 19.17
C ASN A 49 -32.96 0.59 20.37
N SER A 50 -31.78 1.21 20.41
CA SER A 50 -30.83 1.09 21.52
C SER A 50 -30.85 2.26 22.51
N SER A 51 -31.79 3.20 22.36
CA SER A 51 -31.87 4.42 23.17
C SER A 51 -33.01 4.40 24.21
N ASP A 52 -33.20 3.29 24.90
CA ASP A 52 -34.00 3.27 26.12
C ASP A 52 -33.32 2.36 27.14
N GLU A 53 -32.36 2.94 27.89
CA GLU A 53 -32.09 2.70 29.31
C GLU A 53 -31.04 3.73 29.80
N GLY A 54 -31.54 4.79 30.45
CA GLY A 54 -30.87 5.50 31.56
C GLY A 54 -29.65 6.41 31.29
N GLY A 55 -29.88 7.73 31.19
CA GLY A 55 -28.85 8.74 31.47
C GLY A 55 -28.51 8.87 32.98
N PRO A 56 -27.87 9.95 33.47
CA PRO A 56 -27.36 11.15 32.77
C PRO A 56 -25.96 11.65 33.24
N SER A 57 -25.26 12.45 32.43
CA SER A 57 -24.91 13.85 32.73
C SER A 57 -23.80 14.43 31.82
N ALA A 58 -23.94 15.73 31.61
CA ALA A 58 -23.23 16.60 30.68
C ALA A 58 -21.77 16.91 31.05
N VAL A 59 -21.04 17.40 30.04
CA VAL A 59 -19.97 18.44 29.99
C VAL A 59 -19.19 18.11 28.68
N GLY A 60 -19.23 18.87 27.59
CA GLY A 60 -18.96 20.30 27.46
C GLY A 60 -17.47 20.51 27.18
N GLY A 61 -17.05 20.76 25.94
CA GLY A 61 -15.70 21.25 25.67
C GLY A 61 -15.12 20.92 24.29
N ALA A 62 -15.03 21.94 23.44
CA ALA A 62 -14.30 21.95 22.19
C ALA A 62 -12.77 22.02 22.40
N GLY A 63 -12.00 21.58 21.40
CA GLY A 63 -10.76 22.27 21.01
C GLY A 63 -9.43 21.55 21.26
N ALA A 64 -8.83 21.12 20.14
CA ALA A 64 -7.40 21.03 19.82
C ALA A 64 -6.54 19.86 20.37
N PRO A 65 -5.76 19.18 19.51
CA PRO A 65 -4.75 18.20 19.92
C PRO A 65 -3.47 18.90 20.38
N GLN A 66 -3.07 18.66 21.63
CA GLN A 66 -1.78 19.08 22.18
C GLN A 66 -0.75 17.97 21.97
N THR A 67 0.17 18.20 21.04
CA THR A 67 1.50 17.60 21.03
C THR A 67 2.36 18.28 22.09
N ARG A 68 2.64 17.63 23.22
CA ARG A 68 3.81 17.96 24.06
C ARG A 68 4.44 16.72 24.68
N LEU A 69 5.61 16.40 24.14
CA LEU A 69 6.65 15.59 24.73
C LEU A 69 7.12 16.26 26.03
N ALA A 70 6.94 15.60 27.16
CA ALA A 70 7.46 16.06 28.45
C ALA A 70 8.85 15.43 28.69
N MET A 71 9.89 16.27 28.75
CA MET A 71 11.19 15.94 29.34
C MET A 71 11.15 16.34 30.83
N PRO A 72 11.68 15.53 31.76
CA PRO A 72 11.91 15.98 33.12
C PRO A 72 13.23 16.75 33.25
N ALA A 73 13.16 17.91 33.90
CA ALA A 73 14.29 18.66 34.43
C ALA A 73 14.70 18.07 35.80
N GLY A 74 16.01 18.02 36.04
CA GLY A 74 16.60 17.70 37.33
C GLY A 74 18.08 18.08 37.32
N ASN A 75 18.37 19.26 37.85
CA ASN A 75 19.70 19.80 38.11
C ASN A 75 20.31 19.07 39.32
N ASP A 76 21.62 18.82 39.30
CA ASP A 76 22.46 18.89 40.49
C ASP A 76 23.90 19.25 40.08
N ASP A 77 24.36 20.38 40.63
CA ASP A 77 25.71 20.92 40.59
C ASP A 77 26.67 20.10 41.46
N VAL A 78 27.90 19.86 40.98
CA VAL A 78 29.20 19.69 41.70
C VAL A 78 30.23 19.30 40.64
N ASP A 79 31.52 19.63 40.64
CA ASP A 79 32.42 20.41 41.48
C ASP A 79 33.79 20.39 40.74
N ALA A 80 34.61 21.39 41.04
CA ALA A 80 36.07 21.52 40.91
C ALA A 80 36.88 20.62 39.94
N GLY A 81 37.58 21.30 39.02
CA GLY A 81 39.05 21.41 39.06
C GLY A 81 39.91 20.18 38.77
N GLY A 82 40.85 20.32 37.83
CA GLY A 82 41.95 19.38 37.69
C GLY A 82 42.76 19.57 36.42
N ASP A 83 43.79 20.41 36.51
CA ASP A 83 44.93 20.43 35.61
C ASP A 83 45.57 19.04 35.47
N GLY A 84 46.11 18.72 34.31
CA GLY A 84 46.87 17.49 34.11
C GLY A 84 47.32 17.28 32.67
N ASP A 85 48.35 18.01 32.26
CA ASP A 85 49.27 17.61 31.20
C ASP A 85 49.73 16.15 31.42
N VAL A 86 49.63 15.29 30.39
CA VAL A 86 50.66 14.27 30.14
C VAL A 86 50.80 14.05 28.64
N ASP A 87 52.03 14.32 28.22
CA ASP A 87 52.72 14.02 26.98
C ASP A 87 52.90 12.51 26.75
N ASP A 88 53.50 12.18 25.59
CA ASP A 88 54.31 10.99 25.29
C ASP A 88 53.75 9.94 24.30
N GLY A 89 54.41 9.90 23.13
CA GLY A 89 54.98 8.65 22.60
C GLY A 89 54.22 8.05 21.42
N SER A 90 54.59 8.33 20.18
CA SER A 90 55.69 7.71 19.39
C SER A 90 55.28 6.40 18.70
N ASP A 91 55.27 6.46 17.37
CA ASP A 91 55.86 5.52 16.40
C ASP A 91 55.73 4.01 16.65
N VAL A 92 55.06 3.29 15.74
CA VAL A 92 55.59 2.02 15.21
C VAL A 92 55.18 1.84 13.74
N ASP A 93 56.22 1.64 12.94
CA ASP A 93 56.25 1.33 11.52
C ASP A 93 55.70 -0.08 11.22
N GLY A 94 55.12 -0.27 10.03
CA GLY A 94 54.57 -1.57 9.63
C GLY A 94 54.45 -1.74 8.13
N SER A 95 55.59 -1.70 7.44
CA SER A 95 55.77 -2.16 6.06
C SER A 95 55.44 -3.66 5.96
N GLY A 96 54.77 -4.05 4.87
CA GLY A 96 54.45 -5.45 4.60
C GLY A 96 53.97 -5.65 3.17
N ASP A 97 54.86 -5.43 2.21
CA ASP A 97 54.78 -6.02 0.88
C ASP A 97 54.88 -7.54 0.99
N VAL A 98 53.97 -8.26 0.33
CA VAL A 98 54.20 -9.64 -0.11
C VAL A 98 53.54 -9.81 -1.48
N ASP A 99 54.38 -9.80 -2.50
CA ASP A 99 54.13 -10.45 -3.79
C ASP A 99 53.99 -11.95 -3.56
N ASP A 100 53.00 -12.62 -4.17
CA ASP A 100 53.15 -14.06 -4.46
C ASP A 100 52.29 -14.51 -5.65
N ASP A 101 53.04 -14.85 -6.71
CA ASP A 101 52.88 -15.82 -7.78
C ASP A 101 51.54 -16.10 -8.51
N SER A 102 51.65 -15.83 -9.82
CA SER A 102 51.31 -16.69 -10.96
C SER A 102 50.81 -18.12 -10.72
N ASP A 103 49.75 -18.50 -11.47
CA ASP A 103 49.71 -19.63 -12.42
C ASP A 103 48.27 -19.70 -12.98
N VAL A 104 48.00 -19.39 -14.26
CA VAL A 104 48.09 -20.26 -15.45
C VAL A 104 47.41 -21.61 -15.23
N ASP A 105 46.19 -21.81 -15.77
CA ASP A 105 46.03 -22.78 -16.86
C ASP A 105 44.72 -22.63 -17.63
N ASP A 106 44.85 -22.87 -18.92
CA ASP A 106 43.83 -22.98 -19.95
C ASP A 106 42.79 -24.07 -19.64
N THR A 107 41.54 -23.82 -19.99
CA THR A 107 40.70 -24.85 -20.64
C THR A 107 39.72 -24.17 -21.58
N ASP A 108 40.13 -24.13 -22.85
CA ASP A 108 39.22 -24.23 -23.98
C ASP A 108 38.36 -25.50 -23.79
N ASP A 109 37.04 -25.37 -23.84
CA ASP A 109 36.15 -26.50 -24.13
C ASP A 109 35.22 -26.11 -25.28
N ASP A 110 35.42 -26.84 -26.36
CA ASP A 110 34.89 -26.64 -27.68
C ASP A 110 33.39 -26.99 -27.77
N SER A 111 32.80 -26.36 -28.77
CA SER A 111 31.57 -26.70 -29.48
C SER A 111 31.05 -28.15 -29.43
N ASP A 112 29.73 -28.29 -29.29
CA ASP A 112 28.84 -29.12 -30.13
C ASP A 112 27.38 -28.73 -29.80
N VAL A 113 26.68 -27.92 -30.62
CA VAL A 113 25.84 -28.32 -31.76
C VAL A 113 24.93 -29.54 -31.49
N ASP A 114 23.67 -29.29 -31.12
CA ASP A 114 22.56 -30.04 -31.72
C ASP A 114 21.32 -29.16 -31.87
N ASP A 115 20.83 -29.15 -33.11
CA ASP A 115 19.71 -28.41 -33.65
C ASP A 115 18.71 -29.47 -34.13
N THR A 116 17.55 -29.59 -33.49
CA THR A 116 16.38 -30.20 -34.14
C THR A 116 15.07 -29.49 -33.78
N PRO A 117 14.09 -29.49 -34.70
CA PRO A 117 13.03 -28.49 -34.74
C PRO A 117 11.62 -29.02 -34.34
N ASP A 118 10.79 -28.06 -33.94
CA ASP A 118 9.34 -27.91 -34.18
C ASP A 118 8.35 -29.08 -33.89
N THR A 119 7.41 -28.86 -32.98
CA THR A 119 5.96 -28.68 -33.31
C THR A 119 5.07 -28.45 -32.06
N SER A 120 4.44 -27.26 -32.04
CA SER A 120 3.03 -26.94 -31.71
C SER A 120 2.28 -27.75 -30.63
N ALA A 121 1.41 -27.23 -29.75
CA ALA A 121 0.93 -25.91 -29.38
C ALA A 121 -0.12 -26.16 -28.27
N THR A 122 -0.13 -25.38 -27.18
CA THR A 122 -1.41 -25.04 -26.50
C THR A 122 -1.33 -23.59 -26.04
N SER A 123 -2.10 -22.76 -26.72
CA SER A 123 -2.30 -21.35 -26.48
C SER A 123 -2.94 -21.10 -25.11
N GLY A 124 -2.25 -20.34 -24.27
CA GLY A 124 -2.78 -19.74 -23.04
C GLY A 124 -2.19 -18.33 -22.95
N THR A 125 -3.02 -17.35 -23.30
CA THR A 125 -2.82 -15.89 -23.26
C THR A 125 -1.69 -15.39 -22.37
N LYS A 126 -0.56 -15.02 -23.00
CA LYS A 126 0.43 -14.07 -22.47
C LYS A 126 -0.23 -12.70 -22.34
N GLY A 127 -0.63 -12.35 -21.12
CA GLY A 127 -0.82 -10.95 -20.74
C GLY A 127 0.53 -10.22 -20.75
N ALA A 128 0.51 -8.99 -21.25
CA ALA A 128 1.67 -8.16 -21.53
C ALA A 128 2.68 -8.05 -20.37
N GLY A 129 3.96 -8.02 -20.75
CA GLY A 129 5.09 -7.98 -19.84
C GLY A 129 5.10 -6.77 -18.91
N ASP A 130 5.37 -7.05 -17.64
CA ASP A 130 5.91 -6.12 -16.66
C ASP A 130 7.15 -6.80 -16.08
N ASP A 131 8.29 -6.60 -16.75
CA ASP A 131 9.65 -6.88 -16.24
C ASP A 131 10.14 -5.69 -15.39
N GLY A 132 9.21 -5.10 -14.62
CA GLY A 132 9.52 -4.12 -13.60
C GLY A 132 10.08 -4.83 -12.38
N SER A 133 11.14 -4.29 -11.80
CA SER A 133 11.77 -4.78 -10.56
C SER A 133 10.71 -5.13 -9.51
N ARG A 134 10.42 -6.43 -9.34
CA ARG A 134 9.52 -6.95 -8.32
C ARG A 134 10.32 -7.19 -7.06
N GLY A 135 9.92 -6.54 -5.96
CA GLY A 135 10.53 -6.73 -4.65
C GLY A 135 10.28 -8.13 -4.08
N ALA A 136 10.84 -8.41 -2.90
CA ALA A 136 10.86 -9.74 -2.27
C ALA A 136 9.48 -10.41 -2.03
N ALA A 137 8.37 -9.66 -2.09
CA ALA A 137 7.00 -10.19 -1.97
C ALA A 137 6.17 -10.09 -3.27
N GLY A 138 6.81 -9.82 -4.41
CA GLY A 138 6.14 -9.63 -5.69
C GLY A 138 5.51 -8.24 -5.88
N LEU A 139 5.73 -7.32 -4.94
CA LEU A 139 5.30 -5.92 -5.07
C LEU A 139 6.15 -5.20 -6.12
N SER A 140 5.49 -4.50 -7.04
CA SER A 140 6.17 -3.71 -8.07
C SER A 140 6.78 -2.43 -7.46
N GLY A 141 7.99 -2.09 -7.87
CA GLY A 141 8.60 -0.76 -7.65
C GLY A 141 8.02 0.33 -8.56
N LYS A 142 7.05 0.01 -9.43
CA LYS A 142 6.40 0.92 -10.37
C LYS A 142 4.98 1.27 -9.97
N ALA A 143 4.56 2.49 -10.30
CA ALA A 143 3.21 2.98 -10.04
C ALA A 143 2.20 2.41 -11.06
N SER A 144 0.98 2.09 -10.59
CA SER A 144 -0.12 1.77 -11.51
C SER A 144 -0.62 3.03 -12.19
N THR A 145 -0.90 2.95 -13.49
CA THR A 145 -1.47 4.07 -14.28
C THR A 145 -3.00 3.99 -14.41
N ARG A 146 -3.63 2.97 -13.81
CA ARG A 146 -5.08 2.77 -13.82
C ARG A 146 -5.59 2.18 -12.51
N ALA A 147 -6.89 2.17 -12.34
CA ALA A 147 -7.57 1.39 -11.31
C ALA A 147 -7.23 -0.10 -11.46
N LEU A 148 -7.07 -0.77 -10.32
CA LEU A 148 -6.94 -2.22 -10.27
C LEU A 148 -8.33 -2.84 -10.42
N SER A 149 -8.40 -3.93 -11.17
CA SER A 149 -9.56 -4.82 -11.12
C SER A 149 -9.62 -5.55 -9.78
N GLU A 150 -10.78 -6.09 -9.43
CA GLU A 150 -10.97 -6.79 -8.15
C GLU A 150 -10.00 -7.97 -7.95
N ASP A 151 -9.71 -8.71 -9.01
CA ASP A 151 -8.73 -9.81 -8.99
C ASP A 151 -7.29 -9.32 -8.79
N GLU A 152 -6.94 -8.18 -9.41
CA GLU A 152 -5.64 -7.55 -9.20
C GLU A 152 -5.51 -7.02 -7.77
N SER A 153 -6.56 -6.43 -7.21
CA SER A 153 -6.61 -5.99 -5.82
C SER A 153 -6.46 -7.16 -4.85
N ARG A 154 -7.11 -8.30 -5.11
CA ARG A 154 -6.91 -9.54 -4.33
C ARG A 154 -5.47 -10.04 -4.39
N GLY A 155 -4.87 -10.05 -5.59
CA GLY A 155 -3.46 -10.40 -5.77
C GLY A 155 -2.54 -9.48 -4.98
N MET A 156 -2.78 -8.16 -5.06
CA MET A 156 -2.06 -7.15 -4.29
C MET A 156 -2.21 -7.36 -2.79
N ALA A 157 -3.41 -7.66 -2.31
CA ALA A 157 -3.69 -7.93 -0.90
C ALA A 157 -2.83 -9.09 -0.37
N LYS A 158 -2.75 -10.20 -1.12
CA LYS A 158 -1.90 -11.35 -0.77
C LYS A 158 -0.42 -10.98 -0.67
N SER A 159 0.08 -10.21 -1.64
CA SER A 159 1.47 -9.73 -1.62
C SER A 159 1.74 -8.81 -0.43
N LEU A 160 0.81 -7.90 -0.09
CA LEU A 160 0.96 -7.00 1.06
C LEU A 160 0.87 -7.75 2.39
N VAL A 161 -0.08 -8.68 2.55
CA VAL A 161 -0.18 -9.53 3.75
C VAL A 161 1.13 -10.26 3.98
N LYS A 162 1.64 -10.94 2.95
CA LYS A 162 2.93 -11.63 3.03
C LYS A 162 4.07 -10.66 3.38
N TYR A 163 4.13 -9.52 2.70
CA TYR A 163 5.17 -8.52 2.93
C TYR A 163 5.17 -8.02 4.39
N PHE A 164 4.01 -7.71 4.96
CA PHE A 164 3.91 -7.22 6.33
C PHE A 164 4.19 -8.31 7.37
N MET A 165 3.74 -9.55 7.15
CA MET A 165 4.15 -10.68 7.99
C MET A 165 5.67 -10.78 8.06
N ASP A 166 6.33 -10.80 6.89
CA ASP A 166 7.77 -10.99 6.78
C ASP A 166 8.56 -9.79 7.35
N LYS A 167 8.11 -8.56 7.10
CA LYS A 167 8.87 -7.34 7.48
C LYS A 167 8.59 -6.85 8.88
N LEU A 168 7.40 -7.08 9.42
CA LEU A 168 6.97 -6.62 10.73
C LEU A 168 6.98 -7.71 11.80
N ASP A 169 7.12 -8.98 11.41
CA ASP A 169 7.03 -10.12 12.33
C ASP A 169 5.73 -10.07 13.13
N ILE A 170 4.63 -10.12 12.38
CA ILE A 170 3.25 -10.08 12.89
C ILE A 170 2.48 -11.30 12.38
N PRO A 171 1.48 -11.79 13.13
CA PRO A 171 0.68 -12.93 12.69
C PRO A 171 -0.17 -12.56 11.46
N GLN A 172 -0.55 -13.57 10.68
CA GLN A 172 -1.31 -13.40 9.44
C GLN A 172 -2.57 -12.55 9.63
N HIS A 173 -3.38 -12.84 10.64
CA HIS A 173 -4.61 -12.08 10.90
C HIS A 173 -4.34 -10.59 11.17
N ALA A 174 -3.21 -10.25 11.80
CA ALA A 174 -2.85 -8.86 12.02
C ALA A 174 -2.49 -8.16 10.71
N ALA A 175 -1.72 -8.82 9.84
CA ALA A 175 -1.42 -8.31 8.50
C ALA A 175 -2.67 -8.18 7.62
N GLU A 176 -3.60 -9.14 7.69
CA GLU A 176 -4.90 -9.06 6.99
C GLU A 176 -5.72 -7.85 7.44
N GLY A 177 -5.78 -7.59 8.76
CA GLY A 177 -6.50 -6.44 9.28
C GLY A 177 -5.91 -5.09 8.86
N MET A 178 -4.58 -4.99 8.78
CA MET A 178 -3.89 -3.83 8.21
C MET A 178 -4.28 -3.65 6.73
N VAL A 179 -4.17 -4.70 5.93
CA VAL A 179 -4.42 -4.65 4.48
C VAL A 179 -5.88 -4.36 4.16
N ALA A 180 -6.84 -4.84 4.96
CA ALA A 180 -8.25 -4.48 4.78
C ALA A 180 -8.49 -2.98 5.01
N SER A 181 -7.81 -2.38 5.99
CA SER A 181 -7.87 -0.93 6.20
C SER A 181 -7.29 -0.18 5.00
N LEU A 182 -6.14 -0.60 4.48
CA LEU A 182 -5.52 0.00 3.29
C LEU A 182 -6.37 -0.19 2.02
N TYR A 183 -7.06 -1.32 1.89
CA TYR A 183 -7.97 -1.59 0.77
C TYR A 183 -9.06 -0.53 0.72
N HIS A 184 -9.65 -0.23 1.88
CA HIS A 184 -10.65 0.81 2.04
C HIS A 184 -10.10 2.20 1.68
N GLU A 185 -8.93 2.56 2.24
CA GLU A 185 -8.33 3.90 2.04
C GLU A 185 -7.99 4.21 0.58
N SER A 186 -7.60 3.19 -0.19
CA SER A 186 -6.98 3.38 -1.50
C SER A 186 -7.80 2.85 -2.67
N ALA A 187 -9.12 2.69 -2.44
CA ALA A 187 -10.06 2.18 -3.43
C ALA A 187 -9.56 0.87 -4.09
N GLY A 188 -9.28 -0.13 -3.26
CA GLY A 188 -8.83 -1.45 -3.72
C GLY A 188 -7.32 -1.58 -3.88
N LEU A 189 -6.54 -1.00 -2.97
CA LEU A 189 -5.07 -1.14 -2.92
C LEU A 189 -4.33 -0.48 -4.10
N ASN A 190 -4.88 0.63 -4.62
CA ASN A 190 -4.17 1.41 -5.61
C ASN A 190 -3.19 2.39 -4.95
N ALA A 191 -1.91 2.08 -5.01
CA ALA A 191 -0.86 2.89 -4.39
C ALA A 191 -0.60 4.25 -5.10
N ASN A 192 -1.22 4.51 -6.26
CA ASN A 192 -1.02 5.72 -7.04
C ASN A 192 -2.30 6.58 -7.15
N ILE A 193 -3.19 6.50 -6.17
CA ILE A 193 -4.45 7.26 -6.14
C ILE A 193 -4.31 8.55 -5.31
N SER A 194 -4.84 9.66 -5.82
CA SER A 194 -4.95 10.95 -5.12
C SER A 194 -6.41 11.33 -4.87
N GLN A 195 -6.73 11.80 -3.66
CA GLN A 195 -8.02 12.38 -3.33
C GLN A 195 -8.19 13.79 -3.94
N GLY A 196 -9.33 14.07 -4.57
CA GLY A 196 -9.70 15.43 -5.01
C GLY A 196 -9.24 15.86 -6.42
N GLU A 197 -8.51 15.01 -7.15
CA GLU A 197 -8.02 15.30 -8.50
C GLU A 197 -8.97 14.73 -9.58
N THR A 198 -9.11 15.42 -10.71
CA THR A 198 -9.91 14.96 -11.87
C THR A 198 -9.20 13.84 -12.67
N ASP A 199 -7.88 13.73 -12.54
CA ASP A 199 -7.04 12.68 -13.13
C ASP A 199 -6.34 11.89 -12.00
N HIS A 200 -7.00 10.87 -11.47
CA HIS A 200 -6.62 10.15 -10.26
C HIS A 200 -5.26 9.40 -10.27
N PHE A 201 -4.53 9.36 -11.39
CA PHE A 201 -3.38 8.45 -11.61
C PHE A 201 -2.07 9.13 -12.03
N ARG A 202 -1.93 10.45 -11.89
CA ARG A 202 -0.77 11.18 -12.45
C ARG A 202 0.55 10.96 -11.70
N GLY A 203 0.53 10.24 -10.58
CA GLY A 203 1.60 10.38 -9.60
C GLY A 203 1.63 11.81 -9.06
N LEU A 204 2.58 12.07 -8.18
CA LEU A 204 2.82 13.42 -7.66
C LEU A 204 3.57 14.18 -8.75
N ASP A 205 2.88 14.91 -9.64
CA ASP A 205 3.56 15.90 -10.45
C ASP A 205 4.10 17.03 -9.54
N GLY A 206 4.98 17.88 -10.07
CA GLY A 206 5.70 18.89 -9.27
C GLY A 206 4.80 19.91 -8.55
N ALA A 207 3.47 19.84 -8.75
CA ALA A 207 2.47 20.68 -8.13
C ALA A 207 1.66 19.97 -7.02
N PHE A 208 1.92 18.69 -6.71
CA PHE A 208 1.23 18.04 -5.58
C PHE A 208 1.80 18.53 -4.25
N HIS A 209 1.15 19.56 -3.72
CA HIS A 209 1.51 20.26 -2.51
C HIS A 209 1.23 19.38 -1.29
N ALA A 210 2.28 19.06 -0.54
CA ALA A 210 2.16 18.29 0.70
C ALA A 210 1.47 19.08 1.82
N ASP A 211 1.28 20.39 1.67
CA ASP A 211 0.90 21.32 2.74
C ASP A 211 -0.60 21.64 2.83
N ASP A 212 -1.43 21.17 1.89
CA ASP A 212 -2.82 21.63 1.81
C ASP A 212 -3.79 20.89 2.74
N ASN A 213 -3.35 19.77 3.36
CA ASN A 213 -4.14 18.92 4.25
C ASN A 213 -5.51 18.52 3.68
N ARG A 214 -5.68 18.62 2.34
CA ARG A 214 -6.94 18.47 1.61
C ARG A 214 -6.94 17.24 0.70
N SER A 215 -5.77 16.71 0.36
CA SER A 215 -5.62 15.66 -0.65
C SER A 215 -4.69 14.55 -0.15
N GLY A 216 -5.25 13.38 0.20
CA GLY A 216 -4.47 12.19 0.54
C GLY A 216 -3.88 11.50 -0.70
N PHE A 217 -2.73 10.84 -0.54
CA PHE A 217 -2.06 10.10 -1.62
C PHE A 217 -1.71 8.65 -1.22
N GLY A 218 -1.91 7.73 -2.16
CA GLY A 218 -1.44 6.35 -2.09
C GLY A 218 -2.18 5.46 -1.07
N LEU A 219 -1.55 4.35 -0.67
CA LEU A 219 -2.22 3.31 0.12
C LEU A 219 -2.81 3.79 1.45
N GLY A 220 -2.08 4.66 2.17
CA GLY A 220 -2.53 5.22 3.46
C GLY A 220 -3.05 6.65 3.35
N GLN A 221 -3.40 7.10 2.14
CA GLN A 221 -3.90 8.47 1.88
C GLN A 221 -3.06 9.56 2.56
N TRP A 222 -1.74 9.45 2.45
CA TRP A 222 -0.79 10.31 3.14
C TRP A 222 -0.84 11.75 2.66
N SER A 223 -0.74 12.69 3.61
CA SER A 223 -0.59 14.12 3.38
C SER A 223 0.48 14.69 4.34
N GLY A 224 0.81 15.97 4.22
CA GLY A 224 1.75 16.64 5.14
C GLY A 224 3.14 16.00 5.15
N THR A 225 3.76 15.99 6.33
CA THR A 225 5.07 15.40 6.56
C THR A 225 5.14 13.90 6.26
N ARG A 226 4.03 13.16 6.35
CA ARG A 226 4.01 11.73 5.98
C ARG A 226 4.20 11.56 4.47
N LEU A 227 3.57 12.40 3.66
CA LEU A 227 3.76 12.39 2.21
C LEU A 227 5.18 12.80 1.81
N GLU A 228 5.77 13.78 2.51
CA GLU A 228 7.18 14.14 2.30
C GLU A 228 8.12 12.96 2.60
N GLY A 229 7.85 12.21 3.68
CA GLY A 229 8.56 10.99 4.02
C GLY A 229 8.47 9.92 2.93
N LEU A 230 7.28 9.71 2.37
CA LEU A 230 7.05 8.78 1.26
C LEU A 230 7.84 9.18 0.01
N LYS A 231 7.84 10.48 -0.34
CA LYS A 231 8.62 11.04 -1.47
C LYS A 231 10.13 10.84 -1.26
N ALA A 232 10.62 11.10 -0.04
CA ALA A 232 12.02 10.95 0.31
C ALA A 232 12.48 9.48 0.23
N LEU A 233 11.63 8.54 0.68
CA LEU A 233 11.91 7.11 0.57
C LEU A 233 12.00 6.66 -0.90
N ALA A 234 11.08 7.13 -1.75
CA ALA A 234 11.08 6.84 -3.18
C ALA A 234 12.38 7.33 -3.84
N SER A 235 12.81 8.56 -3.55
CA SER A 235 14.07 9.10 -4.05
C SER A 235 15.29 8.28 -3.60
N LYS A 236 15.27 7.74 -2.37
CA LYS A 236 16.37 6.92 -1.83
C LYS A 236 16.42 5.52 -2.45
N THR A 237 15.27 4.93 -2.73
CA THR A 237 15.15 3.53 -3.19
C THR A 237 15.10 3.41 -4.71
N GLY A 238 14.82 4.51 -5.43
CA GLY A 238 14.61 4.50 -6.87
C GLY A 238 13.25 3.96 -7.30
N ASN A 239 12.36 3.67 -6.34
CA ASN A 239 10.98 3.28 -6.60
C ASN A 239 10.13 4.49 -6.99
N ASP A 240 9.05 4.26 -7.73
CA ASP A 240 8.07 5.32 -7.99
C ASP A 240 7.32 5.65 -6.69
N VAL A 241 7.00 6.92 -6.45
CA VAL A 241 6.33 7.35 -5.20
C VAL A 241 4.98 6.64 -5.01
N GLY A 242 4.23 6.45 -6.10
CA GLY A 242 2.95 5.73 -6.13
C GLY A 242 3.08 4.22 -6.35
N SER A 243 4.26 3.64 -6.17
CA SER A 243 4.44 2.18 -6.28
C SER A 243 3.98 1.46 -4.99
N PRO A 244 3.40 0.26 -5.11
CA PRO A 244 3.00 -0.53 -3.95
C PRO A 244 4.20 -0.95 -3.09
N LEU A 245 5.39 -1.17 -3.68
CA LEU A 245 6.59 -1.47 -2.91
C LEU A 245 7.03 -0.28 -2.04
N ASN A 246 7.10 0.94 -2.60
CA ASN A 246 7.47 2.14 -1.84
C ASN A 246 6.47 2.43 -0.70
N ALA A 247 5.17 2.29 -0.99
CA ALA A 247 4.12 2.44 0.01
C ALA A 247 4.26 1.42 1.15
N ALA A 248 4.49 0.15 0.84
CA ALA A 248 4.67 -0.90 1.86
C ALA A 248 5.95 -0.70 2.67
N GLU A 249 7.06 -0.29 2.04
CA GLU A 249 8.31 0.04 2.73
C GLU A 249 8.14 1.23 3.69
N PHE A 250 7.38 2.24 3.28
CA PHE A 250 7.09 3.40 4.11
C PHE A 250 6.26 3.03 5.35
N ILE A 251 5.21 2.22 5.19
CA ILE A 251 4.43 1.68 6.31
C ILE A 251 5.35 0.90 7.27
N VAL A 252 6.26 0.08 6.75
CA VAL A 252 7.22 -0.67 7.58
C VAL A 252 8.15 0.25 8.35
N GLN A 253 8.67 1.30 7.70
CA GLN A 253 9.51 2.31 8.35
C GLN A 253 8.75 3.02 9.48
N GLU A 254 7.51 3.43 9.23
CA GLU A 254 6.66 4.10 10.22
C GLU A 254 6.34 3.19 11.40
N MET A 255 5.96 1.93 11.14
CA MET A 255 5.65 0.93 12.18
C MET A 255 6.85 0.54 13.04
N LYS A 256 8.07 0.61 12.49
CA LYS A 256 9.30 0.35 13.26
C LYS A 256 9.83 1.58 14.00
N GLY A 257 9.30 2.77 13.70
CA GLY A 257 9.68 4.02 14.35
C GLY A 257 8.50 4.63 15.12
N PRO A 258 7.91 5.73 14.62
CA PRO A 258 6.92 6.52 15.35
C PRO A 258 5.65 5.74 15.71
N TYR A 259 5.28 4.70 14.96
CA TYR A 259 4.10 3.86 15.21
C TYR A 259 4.43 2.48 15.82
N SER A 260 5.57 2.37 16.51
CA SER A 260 5.98 1.13 17.19
C SER A 260 5.00 0.65 18.27
N SER A 261 4.24 1.56 18.89
CA SER A 261 3.14 1.20 19.80
C SER A 261 1.98 0.53 19.05
N THR A 262 1.63 0.99 17.86
CA THR A 262 0.63 0.35 16.99
C THR A 262 1.07 -1.03 16.56
N LEU A 263 2.33 -1.19 16.13
CA LEU A 263 2.91 -2.50 15.83
C LEU A 263 2.81 -3.45 17.02
N SER A 264 3.09 -2.96 18.23
CA SER A 264 2.97 -3.75 19.46
C SER A 264 1.53 -4.14 19.77
N ALA A 265 0.55 -3.25 19.54
CA ALA A 265 -0.87 -3.57 19.68
C ALA A 265 -1.31 -4.62 18.66
N LEU A 266 -0.90 -4.49 17.39
CA LEU A 266 -1.22 -5.44 16.32
C LEU A 266 -0.76 -6.85 16.63
N ARG A 267 0.47 -7.02 17.15
CA ARG A 267 0.98 -8.34 17.59
C ARG A 267 0.11 -9.03 18.64
N ASN A 268 -0.64 -8.26 19.43
CA ASN A 268 -1.46 -8.77 20.51
C ASN A 268 -2.92 -9.05 20.12
N THR A 269 -3.36 -8.61 18.93
CA THR A 269 -4.70 -8.88 18.40
C THR A 269 -4.96 -10.37 18.24
N LYS A 270 -6.24 -10.77 18.27
CA LYS A 270 -6.65 -12.18 18.18
C LYS A 270 -7.41 -12.52 16.91
N SER A 271 -7.77 -11.51 16.13
CA SER A 271 -8.53 -11.65 14.90
C SER A 271 -8.16 -10.54 13.91
N ALA A 272 -8.50 -10.74 12.64
CA ALA A 272 -8.28 -9.72 11.63
C ALA A 272 -9.17 -8.49 11.88
N GLN A 273 -10.38 -8.70 12.42
CA GLN A 273 -11.30 -7.64 12.81
C GLN A 273 -10.70 -6.73 13.89
N ASP A 274 -10.15 -7.32 14.96
CA ASP A 274 -9.48 -6.54 16.02
C ASP A 274 -8.27 -5.77 15.46
N ALA A 275 -7.52 -6.39 14.54
CA ALA A 275 -6.38 -5.75 13.89
C ALA A 275 -6.80 -4.60 12.97
N THR A 276 -7.90 -4.73 12.23
CA THR A 276 -8.49 -3.63 11.44
C THR A 276 -8.85 -2.46 12.34
N GLU A 277 -9.48 -2.70 13.50
CA GLU A 277 -9.81 -1.63 14.44
C GLU A 277 -8.55 -0.98 15.03
N VAL A 278 -7.57 -1.78 15.46
CA VAL A 278 -6.30 -1.28 16.01
C VAL A 278 -5.56 -0.43 14.99
N PHE A 279 -5.39 -0.93 13.76
CA PHE A 279 -4.69 -0.20 12.70
C PHE A 279 -5.44 1.09 12.33
N THR A 280 -6.76 1.03 12.16
CA THR A 280 -7.56 2.22 11.83
C THR A 280 -7.45 3.28 12.92
N ARG A 281 -7.59 2.90 14.20
CA ARG A 281 -7.56 3.87 15.31
C ARG A 281 -6.17 4.41 15.62
N MET A 282 -5.12 3.60 15.45
CA MET A 282 -3.77 3.95 15.93
C MET A 282 -2.81 4.36 14.82
N TYR A 283 -3.06 3.98 13.56
CA TYR A 283 -2.21 4.34 12.42
C TYR A 283 -2.92 5.28 11.44
N GLU A 284 -4.11 4.92 10.94
CA GLU A 284 -4.82 5.75 9.95
C GLU A 284 -5.43 7.01 10.57
N GLN A 285 -6.00 6.88 11.79
CA GLN A 285 -6.63 7.97 12.54
C GLN A 285 -7.63 8.82 11.71
N PRO A 286 -8.55 8.19 10.94
CA PRO A 286 -9.52 8.93 10.16
C PRO A 286 -10.52 9.66 11.07
N SER A 287 -11.04 10.78 10.60
CA SER A 287 -12.09 11.54 11.31
C SER A 287 -13.42 10.77 11.40
N ASP A 288 -13.76 10.02 10.34
CA ASP A 288 -14.81 9.01 10.34
C ASP A 288 -14.18 7.63 10.10
N PRO A 289 -14.19 6.73 11.11
CA PRO A 289 -13.61 5.40 10.97
C PRO A 289 -14.23 4.51 9.90
N GLN A 290 -15.51 4.69 9.54
CA GLN A 290 -16.23 3.82 8.60
C GLN A 290 -16.03 2.31 8.86
N MET A 291 -16.01 1.89 10.13
CA MET A 291 -15.51 0.56 10.48
C MET A 291 -16.25 -0.61 9.84
N ALA A 292 -17.57 -0.47 9.66
CA ALA A 292 -18.36 -1.52 9.02
C ALA A 292 -17.89 -1.81 7.59
N SER A 293 -17.50 -0.78 6.83
CA SER A 293 -16.98 -0.94 5.47
C SER A 293 -15.63 -1.64 5.48
N ARG A 294 -14.70 -1.20 6.31
CA ARG A 294 -13.36 -1.80 6.42
C ARG A 294 -13.41 -3.27 6.83
N LEU A 295 -14.32 -3.61 7.74
CA LEU A 295 -14.54 -4.99 8.15
C LEU A 295 -15.16 -5.83 7.02
N ALA A 296 -16.01 -5.24 6.17
CA ALA A 296 -16.52 -5.91 4.98
C ALA A 296 -15.40 -6.17 3.96
N ASP A 297 -14.42 -5.28 3.84
CA ASP A 297 -13.29 -5.40 2.91
C ASP A 297 -12.34 -6.56 3.23
N LEU A 298 -12.38 -7.13 4.45
CA LEU A 298 -11.67 -8.36 4.80
C LEU A 298 -11.96 -9.51 3.82
N ARG A 299 -13.15 -9.54 3.21
CA ARG A 299 -13.52 -10.55 2.19
C ARG A 299 -12.62 -10.52 0.96
N PHE A 300 -11.98 -9.39 0.65
CA PHE A 300 -11.06 -9.24 -0.47
C PHE A 300 -9.62 -9.58 -0.08
N VAL A 301 -9.33 -9.71 1.21
CA VAL A 301 -7.99 -9.95 1.73
C VAL A 301 -7.80 -11.43 2.13
N GLN A 302 -8.83 -12.05 2.69
CA GLN A 302 -8.78 -13.42 3.24
C GLN A 302 -9.10 -14.52 2.21
N ALA A 303 -9.34 -14.16 0.95
CA ALA A 303 -9.78 -15.08 -0.12
C ALA A 303 -8.63 -15.81 -0.84
#